data_AF-A0A9N9XAF2-F1
#
_entry.id   AF-A0A9N9XAF2-F1
#
_cell.length_a   1.000
_cell.length_b   1.000
_cell.length_c   1.000
_cell.angle_alpha   90.00
_cell.angle_beta   90.00
_cell.angle_gamma   90.00
#
_symmetry.space_group_name_H-M   'P 1'
#
loop_
_entity.id
_entity.type
_entity.pdbx_description
1 polymer ?
#
loop_
_entity_poly.entity_id
_entity_poly.type
_entity_poly.pdbx_seq_one_letter_code
_entity_poly.pdbx_strand_id
1 'polypeptide(L)'
;MSGQKYLKGSSVIVIVRCLQESCNKILANGNLTSIVSDVVQLLISGLAKRFRGIEQSGTLSLCTFTDSRFKVQGFSDKNEAKKTKEKVKKLVTSIINDQEDCTIENQPVQEKETDKDDLSPWCIFDQLIGDVLSTRITVSRVHYNGGKTIAM
;
A
#
# COMPACT_ATOMS: atom_id res chain seq x y z
N MET A 1 -16.76 -8.07 -8.28
CA MET A 1 -16.85 -6.61 -8.05
C MET A 1 -18.18 -6.31 -7.36
N SER A 2 -18.33 -6.63 -6.07
CA SER A 2 -19.64 -6.65 -5.41
C SER A 2 -19.65 -5.79 -4.15
N GLY A 3 -20.62 -4.86 -4.07
CA GLY A 3 -21.00 -4.12 -2.86
C GLY A 3 -21.23 -2.61 -3.02
N GLN A 4 -20.48 -1.92 -3.89
CA GLN A 4 -20.59 -0.46 -4.07
C GLN A 4 -20.98 -0.13 -5.51
N LYS A 5 -21.92 0.82 -5.71
CA LYS A 5 -22.45 1.23 -7.04
C LYS A 5 -21.42 1.95 -7.94
N TYR A 6 -20.16 2.03 -7.53
CA TYR A 6 -19.12 2.80 -8.23
C TYR A 6 -17.88 1.95 -8.51
N LEU A 7 -17.24 2.23 -9.64
CA LEU A 7 -15.97 1.63 -10.03
C LEU A 7 -14.87 2.09 -9.07
N LYS A 8 -14.14 1.14 -8.46
CA LYS A 8 -13.00 1.46 -7.59
C LYS A 8 -11.80 1.88 -8.44
N GLY A 9 -11.16 3.01 -8.11
CA GLY A 9 -9.96 3.49 -8.81
C GLY A 9 -8.85 2.44 -8.91
N SER A 10 -8.68 1.61 -7.87
CA SER A 10 -7.69 0.53 -7.84
C SER A 10 -7.88 -0.54 -8.94
N SER A 11 -9.09 -0.65 -9.49
CA SER A 11 -9.41 -1.63 -10.53
C SER A 11 -9.17 -1.15 -11.96
N VAL A 12 -9.01 0.16 -12.18
CA VAL A 12 -8.96 0.75 -13.53
C VAL A 12 -7.77 0.21 -14.33
N ILE A 13 -6.55 0.30 -13.79
CA ILE A 13 -5.33 -0.20 -14.44
C ILE A 13 -5.47 -1.70 -14.74
N VAL A 14 -5.99 -2.47 -13.78
CA VAL A 14 -6.17 -3.91 -13.90
C VAL A 14 -7.16 -4.26 -15.02
N ILE A 15 -8.29 -3.57 -15.09
CA ILE A 15 -9.31 -3.79 -16.13
C ILE A 15 -8.73 -3.49 -17.52
N VAL A 16 -8.03 -2.37 -17.69
CA VAL A 16 -7.41 -2.00 -18.98
C VAL A 16 -6.43 -3.07 -19.41
N ARG A 17 -5.56 -3.54 -18.50
CA ARG A 17 -4.62 -4.62 -18.78
C ARG A 17 -5.32 -5.92 -19.15
N CYS A 18 -6.33 -6.34 -18.37
CA CYS A 18 -7.09 -7.54 -18.68
C CYS A 18 -7.75 -7.47 -20.06
N LEU A 19 -8.31 -6.31 -20.45
CA LEU A 19 -8.91 -6.12 -21.77
C LEU A 19 -7.87 -6.24 -22.89
N GLN A 20 -6.69 -5.64 -22.72
CA GLN A 20 -5.59 -5.77 -23.70
C GLN A 20 -5.15 -7.24 -23.84
N GLU A 21 -4.94 -7.94 -22.73
CA GLU A 21 -4.57 -9.36 -22.72
C GLU A 21 -5.65 -10.24 -23.37
N SER A 22 -6.93 -9.97 -23.08
CA SER A 22 -8.04 -10.66 -23.73
C SER A 22 -8.05 -10.45 -25.24
N CYS A 23 -7.83 -9.23 -25.73
CA CYS A 23 -7.76 -8.96 -27.16
C CYS A 23 -6.57 -9.64 -27.83
N ASN A 24 -5.40 -9.63 -27.19
CA ASN A 24 -4.21 -10.32 -27.69
C ASN A 24 -4.42 -11.83 -27.77
N LYS A 25 -5.06 -12.43 -26.76
CA LYS A 25 -5.42 -13.86 -26.77
C LYS A 25 -6.42 -14.20 -27.87
N ILE A 26 -7.38 -13.31 -28.13
CA ILE A 26 -8.31 -13.48 -29.25
C ILE A 26 -7.50 -13.50 -30.54
N LEU A 27 -6.67 -12.48 -30.82
CA LEU A 27 -5.85 -12.44 -32.05
C LEU A 27 -4.90 -13.64 -32.21
N ALA A 28 -4.39 -14.19 -31.11
CA ALA A 28 -3.54 -15.38 -31.13
C ALA A 28 -4.29 -16.67 -31.52
N ASN A 29 -5.63 -16.69 -31.43
CA ASN A 29 -6.43 -17.82 -31.91
C ASN A 29 -6.52 -17.77 -33.44
N GLY A 30 -5.80 -18.67 -34.12
CA GLY A 30 -5.71 -18.71 -35.58
C GLY A 30 -7.01 -19.03 -36.36
N ASN A 31 -8.14 -19.24 -35.68
CA ASN A 31 -9.44 -19.58 -36.29
C ASN A 31 -10.39 -18.37 -36.41
N LEU A 32 -9.84 -17.16 -36.59
CA LEU A 32 -10.61 -15.93 -36.67
C LEU A 32 -10.90 -15.51 -38.11
N THR A 33 -12.14 -15.10 -38.36
CA THR A 33 -12.51 -14.40 -39.60
C THR A 33 -11.81 -13.04 -39.65
N SER A 34 -11.45 -12.57 -40.85
CA SER A 34 -10.82 -11.26 -41.07
C SER A 34 -11.56 -10.10 -40.39
N ILE A 35 -12.89 -10.08 -40.50
CA ILE A 35 -13.75 -9.04 -39.87
C ILE A 35 -13.54 -8.99 -38.35
N VAL A 36 -13.45 -10.16 -37.69
CA VAL A 36 -13.26 -10.20 -36.22
C VAL A 36 -11.86 -9.72 -35.87
N SER A 37 -10.84 -10.10 -36.65
CA SER A 37 -9.48 -9.58 -36.48
C SER A 37 -9.45 -8.05 -36.59
N ASP A 38 -10.10 -7.49 -37.61
CA ASP A 38 -10.14 -6.03 -37.84
C ASP A 38 -10.80 -5.29 -36.68
N VAL A 39 -11.93 -5.80 -36.18
CA VAL A 39 -12.63 -5.22 -35.02
C VAL A 39 -11.77 -5.30 -33.75
N VAL A 40 -11.09 -6.42 -33.52
CA VAL A 40 -10.21 -6.58 -32.34
C VAL A 40 -8.99 -5.68 -32.45
N GLN A 41 -8.39 -5.51 -33.62
CA GLN A 41 -7.30 -4.57 -33.84
C GLN A 41 -7.75 -3.12 -33.61
N LEU A 42 -8.94 -2.75 -34.09
CA LEU A 42 -9.53 -1.44 -33.84
C LEU A 42 -9.74 -1.20 -32.34
N LEU A 43 -10.20 -2.23 -31.62
CA LEU A 43 -10.39 -2.17 -30.17
C LEU A 43 -9.06 -2.00 -29.43
N ILE A 44 -8.02 -2.77 -29.77
CA ILE A 44 -6.68 -2.63 -29.18
C ILE A 44 -6.14 -1.22 -29.42
N SER A 45 -6.25 -0.70 -30.65
CA SER A 45 -5.83 0.65 -31.00
C SER A 45 -6.59 1.71 -30.19
N GLY A 46 -7.91 1.55 -30.05
CA GLY A 46 -8.75 2.42 -29.22
C GLY A 46 -8.35 2.40 -27.74
N LEU A 47 -8.08 1.22 -27.18
CA LEU A 47 -7.60 1.06 -25.81
C LEU A 47 -6.24 1.73 -25.62
N ALA A 48 -5.29 1.50 -26.52
CA ALA A 48 -3.96 2.08 -26.48
C ALA A 48 -4.00 3.62 -26.59
N LYS A 49 -4.88 4.16 -27.43
CA LYS A 49 -5.07 5.60 -27.59
C LYS A 49 -5.71 6.24 -26.37
N ARG A 50 -6.80 5.66 -25.85
CA ARG A 50 -7.59 6.24 -24.75
C ARG A 50 -6.92 6.09 -23.39
N PHE A 51 -6.28 4.96 -23.14
CA PHE A 51 -5.63 4.64 -21.86
C PHE A 51 -4.10 4.73 -21.96
N ARG A 52 -3.59 5.52 -22.90
CA ARG A 52 -2.17 5.80 -23.02
C ARG A 52 -1.67 6.37 -21.70
N GLY A 53 -0.67 5.71 -21.10
CA GLY A 53 -0.07 6.19 -19.85
C GLY A 53 -0.97 6.05 -18.62
N ILE A 54 -1.99 5.18 -18.65
CA ILE A 54 -2.87 4.97 -17.50
C ILE A 54 -2.10 4.56 -16.24
N GLU A 55 -1.01 3.81 -16.38
CA GLU A 55 -0.14 3.39 -15.28
C GLU A 55 0.74 4.52 -14.72
N GLN A 56 0.94 5.59 -15.49
CA GLN A 56 1.67 6.80 -15.07
C GLN A 56 0.77 7.77 -14.30
N SER A 57 -0.55 7.53 -14.29
CA SER A 57 -1.50 8.32 -13.50
C SER A 57 -1.17 8.20 -12.02
N GLY A 58 -0.78 9.32 -11.39
CA GLY A 58 -0.36 9.32 -9.99
C GLY A 58 -1.41 8.82 -9.02
N THR A 59 -2.70 9.03 -9.30
CA THR A 59 -3.81 8.58 -8.44
C THR A 59 -4.13 7.12 -8.70
N LEU A 60 -4.31 6.71 -9.96
CA LEU A 60 -4.71 5.34 -10.28
C LEU A 60 -3.59 4.35 -9.93
N SER A 61 -2.33 4.70 -10.19
CA SER A 61 -1.19 3.86 -9.83
C SER A 61 -1.11 3.68 -8.31
N LEU A 62 -1.29 4.76 -7.55
CA LEU A 62 -1.30 4.70 -6.09
C LEU A 62 -2.45 3.81 -5.59
N CYS A 63 -3.67 4.03 -6.06
CA CYS A 63 -4.84 3.21 -5.69
C CYS A 63 -4.66 1.73 -6.04
N THR A 64 -4.13 1.41 -7.21
CA THR A 64 -3.89 0.03 -7.63
C THR A 64 -2.78 -0.62 -6.81
N PHE A 65 -1.71 0.12 -6.51
CA PHE A 65 -0.58 -0.41 -5.75
C PHE A 65 -0.92 -0.66 -4.27
N THR A 66 -1.69 0.23 -3.65
CA THR A 66 -2.08 0.09 -2.23
C THR A 66 -3.19 -0.94 -2.02
N ASP A 67 -3.93 -1.32 -3.07
CA ASP A 67 -4.89 -2.42 -3.01
C ASP A 67 -4.15 -3.77 -2.92
N SER A 68 -4.34 -4.47 -1.81
CA SER A 68 -3.63 -5.70 -1.48
C SER A 68 -3.79 -6.82 -2.50
N ARG A 69 -4.90 -6.79 -3.27
CA ARG A 69 -5.23 -7.78 -4.30
C ARG A 69 -4.40 -7.64 -5.57
N PHE A 70 -3.89 -6.44 -5.85
CA PHE A 70 -3.20 -6.14 -7.11
C PHE A 70 -1.72 -5.84 -6.88
N LYS A 71 -1.40 -4.86 -6.03
CA LYS A 71 -0.02 -4.41 -5.78
C LYS A 71 0.74 -4.25 -7.11
N VAL A 72 1.97 -4.76 -7.17
CA VAL A 72 2.82 -4.79 -8.38
C VAL A 72 2.20 -5.63 -9.50
N GLN A 73 1.43 -6.68 -9.17
CA GLN A 73 0.83 -7.56 -10.18
C GLN A 73 -0.26 -6.88 -10.98
N GLY A 74 -0.79 -5.73 -10.55
CA GLY A 74 -1.77 -4.96 -11.33
C GLY A 74 -1.18 -4.31 -12.57
N PHE A 75 0.13 -4.05 -12.59
CA PHE A 75 0.81 -3.25 -13.62
C PHE A 75 1.37 -4.12 -14.75
N SER A 76 1.20 -3.67 -16.00
CA SER A 76 1.89 -4.23 -17.16
C SER A 76 3.33 -3.70 -17.25
N ASP A 77 3.56 -2.43 -16.92
CA ASP A 77 4.89 -1.82 -16.90
C ASP A 77 5.53 -1.97 -15.51
N LYS A 78 6.54 -2.83 -15.44
CA LYS A 78 7.32 -3.07 -14.21
C LYS A 78 8.05 -1.81 -13.72
N ASN A 79 8.41 -0.89 -14.61
CA ASN A 79 9.06 0.36 -14.24
C ASN A 79 8.08 1.29 -13.53
N GLU A 80 6.84 1.41 -14.02
CA GLU A 80 5.80 2.21 -13.38
C GLU A 80 5.38 1.62 -12.03
N ALA A 81 5.31 0.28 -11.92
CA ALA A 81 5.09 -0.38 -10.64
C ALA A 81 6.21 -0.05 -9.62
N LYS A 82 7.48 -0.06 -10.06
CA LYS A 82 8.63 0.30 -9.22
C LYS A 82 8.59 1.77 -8.81
N LYS A 83 8.33 2.69 -9.75
CA LYS A 83 8.18 4.13 -9.46
C LYS A 83 7.09 4.38 -8.43
N THR A 84 5.94 3.73 -8.60
CA THR A 84 4.80 3.82 -7.69
C THR A 84 5.15 3.31 -6.30
N LYS A 85 5.84 2.16 -6.21
CA LYS A 85 6.36 1.62 -4.94
C LYS A 85 7.26 2.61 -4.21
N GLU A 86 8.22 3.21 -4.92
CA GLU A 86 9.12 4.20 -4.33
C GLU A 86 8.38 5.48 -3.91
N LYS A 87 7.36 5.89 -4.67
CA LYS A 87 6.49 7.00 -4.27
C LYS A 87 5.73 6.69 -2.97
N VAL A 88 5.14 5.50 -2.85
CA VAL A 88 4.44 5.07 -1.63
C VAL A 88 5.39 5.04 -0.43
N LYS A 89 6.60 4.48 -0.59
CA LYS A 89 7.61 4.50 0.47
C LYS A 89 7.92 5.92 0.93
N LYS A 90 8.20 6.83 -0.02
CA LYS A 90 8.49 8.23 0.30
C LYS A 90 7.34 8.91 1.04
N LEU A 91 6.10 8.65 0.63
CA LEU A 91 4.92 9.19 1.33
C LEU A 91 4.82 8.65 2.75
N VAL A 92 5.01 7.35 2.95
CA VAL A 92 4.98 6.73 4.29
C VAL A 92 6.12 7.25 5.15
N THR A 93 7.35 7.33 4.63
CA THR A 93 8.49 7.91 5.37
C THR A 93 8.26 9.37 5.72
N SER A 94 7.66 10.16 4.83
CA SER A 94 7.28 11.55 5.14
C SER A 94 6.31 11.59 6.32
N ILE A 95 5.25 10.79 6.28
CA ILE A 95 4.26 10.74 7.37
C ILE A 95 4.91 10.34 8.71
N ILE A 96 5.85 9.40 8.69
CA ILE A 96 6.58 8.98 9.90
C ILE A 96 7.46 10.13 10.42
N ASN A 97 8.23 10.78 9.55
CA ASN A 97 9.09 11.89 9.95
C ASN A 97 8.26 13.08 10.48
N ASP A 98 7.13 13.38 9.84
CA ASP A 98 6.21 14.44 10.28
C ASP A 98 5.57 14.11 11.66
N GLN A 99 5.48 12.82 12.02
CA GLN A 99 5.06 12.38 13.36
C GLN A 99 6.20 12.45 14.38
N GLU A 100 7.45 12.26 13.96
CA GLU A 100 8.64 12.43 14.82
C GLU A 100 8.92 13.91 15.13
N ASP A 101 8.57 14.85 14.25
CA ASP A 101 8.60 16.29 14.55
C ASP A 101 7.50 16.72 15.55
N CYS A 102 6.52 15.85 15.84
CA CYS A 102 5.59 16.03 16.96
C CYS A 102 6.15 15.51 18.31
N THR A 103 7.44 15.14 18.39
CA THR A 103 8.09 14.83 19.66
C THR A 103 8.23 16.09 20.50
N ILE A 104 7.21 16.33 21.33
CA ILE A 104 7.26 16.94 22.66
C ILE A 104 8.44 17.91 22.83
N GLU A 105 8.27 19.15 22.38
CA GLU A 105 8.97 20.24 23.06
C GLU A 105 8.55 20.16 24.53
N ASN A 106 9.49 19.85 25.41
CA ASN A 106 9.35 20.05 26.86
C ASN A 106 9.28 21.56 27.14
N GLN A 107 8.23 22.23 26.66
CA GLN A 107 7.81 23.51 27.20
C GLN A 107 6.87 23.21 28.37
N PRO A 108 7.02 23.88 29.53
CA PRO A 108 6.03 23.79 30.58
C PRO A 108 4.77 24.54 30.11
N VAL A 109 3.91 23.86 29.37
CA VAL A 109 2.62 24.38 28.93
C VAL A 109 1.61 24.08 30.02
N GLN A 110 1.07 25.15 30.61
CA GLN A 110 -0.07 25.06 31.53
C GLN A 110 -1.22 24.29 30.86
N GLU A 111 -1.68 23.25 31.54
CA GLU A 111 -2.80 22.40 31.16
C GLU A 111 -4.04 23.25 30.87
N LYS A 112 -4.60 23.10 29.67
CA LYS A 112 -6.05 23.18 29.49
C LYS A 112 -6.53 21.75 29.33
N GLU A 113 -7.27 21.29 30.34
CA GLU A 113 -8.01 20.04 30.29
C GLU A 113 -8.92 20.05 29.05
N THR A 114 -8.64 19.16 28.11
CA THR A 114 -9.59 18.75 27.08
C THR A 114 -9.81 17.26 27.24
N ASP A 115 -11.08 16.90 27.45
CA ASP A 115 -11.60 15.55 27.66
C ASP A 115 -10.87 14.51 26.80
N LYS A 116 -10.24 13.54 27.47
CA LYS A 116 -9.77 12.32 26.81
C LYS A 116 -11.00 11.51 26.42
N ASP A 117 -11.23 11.37 25.12
CA ASP A 117 -12.22 10.44 24.58
C ASP A 117 -11.70 9.01 24.76
N ASP A 118 -11.95 8.45 25.94
CA ASP A 118 -11.53 7.12 26.39
C ASP A 118 -12.09 5.98 25.51
N LEU A 119 -12.98 6.27 24.57
CA LEU A 119 -13.56 5.32 23.61
C LEU A 119 -12.92 5.39 22.22
N SER A 120 -11.91 6.24 22.00
CA SER A 120 -11.20 6.32 20.72
C SER A 120 -10.55 4.97 20.37
N PRO A 121 -10.87 4.36 19.20
CA PRO A 121 -10.29 3.10 18.78
C PRO A 121 -8.75 3.11 18.72
N TRP A 122 -8.15 4.28 18.48
CA TRP A 122 -6.70 4.46 18.43
C TRP A 122 -6.07 4.43 19.82
N CYS A 123 -6.68 5.08 20.82
CA CYS A 123 -6.21 5.03 22.21
C CYS A 123 -6.23 3.61 22.77
N ILE A 124 -7.29 2.85 22.50
CA ILE A 124 -7.44 1.46 22.92
C ILE A 124 -6.37 0.57 22.25
N PHE A 125 -6.11 0.80 20.96
CA PHE A 125 -5.12 0.05 20.20
C PHE A 125 -3.68 0.31 20.70
N ASP A 126 -3.34 1.56 20.97
CA ASP A 126 -2.02 1.94 21.49
C ASP A 126 -1.77 1.33 22.88
N GLN A 127 -2.80 1.29 23.73
CA GLN A 127 -2.74 0.68 25.06
C GLN A 127 -2.52 -0.84 24.97
N LEU A 128 -3.23 -1.52 24.06
CA LEU A 128 -3.06 -2.95 23.79
C LEU A 128 -1.64 -3.28 23.31
N ILE A 129 -1.02 -2.43 22.49
CA ILE A 129 0.35 -2.65 22.00
C ILE A 129 1.38 -2.33 23.09
N GLY A 130 1.17 -1.27 23.88
CA GLY A 130 2.03 -0.90 24.99
C GLY A 130 2.19 -2.01 26.03
N ASP A 131 1.09 -2.66 26.40
CA ASP A 131 1.09 -3.76 27.38
C ASP A 131 1.82 -5.01 26.87
N VAL A 132 1.69 -5.30 25.56
CA VAL A 132 2.37 -6.44 24.91
C VAL A 132 3.89 -6.23 24.88
N LEU A 133 4.36 -4.98 24.74
CA LEU A 133 5.79 -4.66 24.75
C LEU A 133 6.39 -4.72 26.16
N SER A 134 5.66 -4.24 27.17
CA SER A 134 6.11 -4.29 28.58
C SER A 134 6.24 -5.73 29.09
N THR A 135 5.34 -6.63 28.67
CA THR A 135 5.36 -8.04 29.07
C THR A 135 6.55 -8.83 28.46
N ARG A 136 7.06 -8.42 27.29
CA ARG A 136 8.18 -9.12 26.61
C ARG A 136 9.56 -8.76 27.14
N ILE A 137 9.74 -7.59 27.77
CA ILE A 137 11.04 -7.14 28.25
C ILE A 137 11.41 -7.82 29.59
N THR A 138 10.42 -8.17 30.42
CA THR A 138 10.67 -8.73 31.77
C THR A 138 11.11 -10.20 31.74
N VAL A 139 10.78 -10.97 30.70
CA VAL A 139 11.11 -12.42 30.64
C VAL A 139 12.55 -12.69 30.14
N SER A 140 13.24 -11.69 29.57
CA SER A 140 14.60 -11.90 28.99
C SER A 140 15.77 -11.49 29.91
N ARG A 141 15.51 -11.18 31.19
CA ARG A 141 16.56 -10.77 32.15
C ARG A 141 16.54 -11.62 33.43
N VAL A 142 16.84 -12.91 33.32
CA VAL A 142 17.17 -13.77 34.47
C VAL A 142 18.56 -14.39 34.30
N HIS A 143 19.49 -13.85 35.08
CA HIS A 143 20.73 -14.40 35.63
C HIS A 143 21.81 -14.98 34.68
N TYR A 144 22.85 -14.19 34.42
CA TYR A 144 24.22 -14.68 34.25
C TYR A 144 25.00 -14.44 35.55
N ASN A 145 25.46 -15.54 36.16
CA ASN A 145 26.29 -15.58 37.37
C ASN A 145 27.64 -14.88 37.14
N GLY A 146 28.04 -14.02 38.08
CA GLY A 146 29.38 -13.40 38.06
C GLY A 146 29.72 -12.64 39.33
N GLY A 147 30.43 -13.28 40.26
CA GLY A 147 31.11 -12.64 41.39
C GLY A 147 32.25 -13.53 41.89
N LYS A 148 33.47 -13.33 41.38
CA LYS A 148 34.66 -12.73 42.04
C LYS A 148 35.28 -13.58 43.18
N THR A 149 36.36 -14.35 42.97
CA THR A 149 37.84 -14.07 43.02
C THR A 149 38.51 -13.78 44.40
N ILE A 150 39.49 -14.65 44.75
CA ILE A 150 40.79 -14.56 45.50
C ILE A 150 40.89 -14.56 47.07
N ALA A 151 41.89 -15.35 47.53
CA ALA A 151 42.67 -15.37 48.79
C ALA A 151 42.01 -16.10 49.97
N MET A 152 42.65 -17.04 50.68
CA MET A 152 44.06 -17.21 51.07
C MET A 152 44.39 -18.70 51.25
#